data_AF-A0A3P5YDV8-F1
#
_entry.id   AF-A0A3P5YDV8-F1
#
_cell.length_a   1.000
_cell.length_b   1.000
_cell.length_c   1.000
_cell.angle_alpha   90.00
_cell.angle_beta   90.00
_cell.angle_gamma   90.00
#
_symmetry.space_group_name_H-M   'P 1'
#
loop_
_entity.id
_entity.type
_entity.pdbx_description
1 polymer ?
#
loop_
_entity_poly.entity_id
_entity_poly.type
_entity_poly.pdbx_seq_one_letter_code
_entity_poly.pdbx_strand_id
1 'polypeptide(L)'
;MDGRLCLRVTLLGVKVALHQLCFLFSTVFFLWTDGPESFSLVANEEFQHILRVLNTNVDGKQKIMFALTSIKGIGRRLANIVCKKADVDMNKRAGELSAAEIDNLMTIVANPKQYKIPDWFLNRQKDYKDGKYSQVVSNALDMKLRDDLERLKKIRNHRGLRHYWGLRVRGQHTKTTGRRGKTVGVSKKR
;
A
#
# COMPACT_ATOMS: atom_id res chain seq x y z
N MET A 1 41.49 -23.11 -20.09
CA MET A 1 40.91 -22.93 -21.44
C MET A 1 40.81 -21.44 -21.62
N ASP A 2 41.97 -20.86 -21.90
CA ASP A 2 42.28 -19.44 -21.76
C ASP A 2 42.73 -18.91 -23.11
N GLY A 3 42.12 -17.81 -23.52
CA GLY A 3 42.44 -17.07 -24.73
C GLY A 3 41.45 -15.92 -24.87
N ARG A 4 41.80 -14.75 -25.39
CA ARG A 4 43.01 -14.27 -26.07
C ARG A 4 42.81 -12.76 -26.29
N LEU A 5 43.86 -12.10 -26.76
CA LEU A 5 43.91 -10.78 -27.43
C LEU A 5 44.11 -9.59 -26.48
N CYS A 6 45.33 -9.14 -26.19
CA CYS A 6 46.45 -8.64 -27.03
C CYS A 6 46.34 -7.14 -27.32
N LEU A 7 47.25 -6.39 -26.68
CA LEU A 7 47.48 -4.96 -26.81
C LEU A 7 47.99 -4.58 -28.22
N ARG A 8 47.65 -3.37 -28.65
CA ARG A 8 48.51 -2.59 -29.55
C ARG A 8 48.53 -1.13 -29.10
N VAL A 9 49.67 -0.73 -28.55
CA VAL A 9 50.06 0.64 -28.22
C VAL A 9 50.74 1.23 -29.44
N THR A 10 50.37 2.45 -29.85
CA THR A 10 51.29 3.36 -30.56
C THR A 10 51.08 4.77 -30.06
N LEU A 11 52.16 5.30 -29.48
CA LEU A 11 52.39 6.65 -29.00
C LEU A 11 52.30 7.68 -30.14
N LEU A 12 51.80 8.88 -29.82
CA LEU A 12 52.36 10.14 -30.32
C LEU A 12 51.91 11.27 -29.39
N GLY A 13 52.89 11.82 -28.67
CA GLY A 13 52.70 12.95 -27.78
C GLY A 13 52.71 14.28 -28.53
N VAL A 14 51.94 15.24 -28.00
CA VAL A 14 52.19 16.66 -28.18
C VAL A 14 52.06 17.34 -26.81
N LYS A 15 53.10 18.13 -26.52
CA LYS A 15 53.35 18.89 -25.28
C LYS A 15 52.37 20.06 -25.09
N VAL A 16 52.39 20.55 -23.85
CA VAL A 16 52.09 21.92 -23.38
C VAL A 16 50.62 22.22 -23.06
N ALA A 17 50.30 22.25 -21.76
CA ALA A 17 49.80 23.44 -21.07
C ALA A 17 49.54 23.10 -19.59
N LEU A 18 50.50 23.47 -18.74
CA LEU A 18 50.22 23.70 -17.34
C LEU A 18 49.26 24.89 -17.24
N HIS A 19 48.27 24.78 -16.35
CA HIS A 19 47.69 25.91 -15.64
C HIS A 19 46.72 26.82 -16.42
N GLN A 20 45.46 26.39 -16.54
CA GLN A 20 44.30 27.26 -16.30
C GLN A 20 42.99 26.45 -16.29
N LEU A 21 42.14 26.76 -15.28
CA LEU A 21 40.69 26.48 -15.19
C LEU A 21 40.35 25.04 -14.74
N CYS A 22 40.21 24.75 -13.43
CA CYS A 22 39.09 25.18 -12.56
C CYS A 22 37.80 25.36 -13.37
N PHE A 23 36.79 24.53 -13.07
CA PHE A 23 35.42 24.46 -13.59
C PHE A 23 35.11 23.16 -14.36
N LEU A 24 34.07 22.47 -13.87
CA LEU A 24 33.42 21.25 -14.38
C LEU A 24 33.86 19.91 -13.78
N PHE A 25 34.25 19.90 -12.51
CA PHE A 25 34.23 18.70 -11.65
C PHE A 25 32.94 18.63 -10.77
N SER A 26 31.79 19.14 -11.26
CA SER A 26 30.64 19.51 -10.40
C SER A 26 29.27 18.94 -10.77
N THR A 27 29.12 17.90 -11.60
CA THR A 27 27.76 17.42 -11.98
C THR A 27 27.55 15.90 -12.04
N VAL A 28 28.37 15.10 -11.34
CA VAL A 28 28.05 13.66 -11.12
C VAL A 28 28.24 13.22 -9.66
N PHE A 29 28.34 14.18 -8.73
CA PHE A 29 28.30 13.94 -7.27
C PHE A 29 26.96 14.43 -6.69
N PHE A 30 25.85 14.07 -7.34
CA PHE A 30 24.52 14.53 -6.94
C PHE A 30 23.47 13.45 -7.21
N LEU A 31 23.46 12.40 -6.39
CA LEU A 31 22.29 11.57 -6.03
C LEU A 31 22.70 10.45 -5.05
N TRP A 32 23.29 10.84 -3.93
CA TRP A 32 23.24 10.04 -2.70
C TRP A 32 23.29 10.97 -1.50
N THR A 33 22.23 11.76 -1.34
CA THR A 33 21.89 12.41 -0.08
C THR A 33 20.81 11.58 0.59
N ASP A 34 21.18 10.40 1.11
CA ASP A 34 20.42 9.81 2.21
C ASP A 34 20.77 10.64 3.45
N GLY A 35 19.96 11.67 3.71
CA GLY A 35 20.08 12.46 4.93
C GLY A 35 19.83 11.58 6.17
N PRO A 36 20.54 11.81 7.30
CA PRO A 36 20.25 11.12 8.54
C PRO A 36 18.85 11.51 9.03
N GLU A 37 17.96 10.53 9.19
CA GLU A 37 16.66 10.76 9.81
C GLU A 37 16.85 11.25 11.25
N SER A 38 16.50 12.50 11.50
CA SER A 38 16.50 13.10 12.82
C SER A 38 15.39 12.49 13.67
N PHE A 39 15.73 11.54 14.54
CA PHE A 39 14.84 11.07 15.60
C PHE A 39 14.82 12.13 16.72
N SER A 40 14.05 13.21 16.53
CA SER A 40 13.85 14.21 17.58
C SER A 40 12.98 13.62 18.70
N LEU A 41 13.55 13.52 19.91
CA LEU A 41 12.86 13.13 21.15
C LEU A 41 11.95 14.23 21.71
N VAL A 42 11.46 15.13 20.84
CA VAL A 42 10.53 16.19 21.24
C VAL A 42 9.14 15.59 21.11
N ALA A 43 8.47 15.37 22.24
CA ALA A 43 7.04 15.14 22.25
C ALA A 43 6.39 16.43 21.75
N ASN A 44 6.06 16.47 20.45
CA ASN A 44 5.31 17.58 19.87
C ASN A 44 3.98 17.72 20.64
N GLU A 45 3.65 18.94 21.07
CA GLU A 45 2.46 19.23 21.87
C GLU A 45 1.14 18.89 21.14
N GLU A 46 1.20 18.70 19.82
CA GLU A 46 0.07 18.39 18.93
C GLU A 46 0.00 16.91 18.52
N PHE A 47 0.41 15.97 19.39
CA PHE A 47 0.30 14.54 19.08
C PHE A 47 -1.14 14.03 19.23
N GLN A 48 -1.76 13.61 18.13
CA GLN A 48 -3.08 12.99 18.17
C GLN A 48 -2.97 11.47 18.36
N HIS A 49 -3.34 11.00 19.55
CA HIS A 49 -3.32 9.57 19.87
C HIS A 49 -4.36 8.76 19.07
N ILE A 50 -5.54 9.35 18.82
CA ILE A 50 -6.64 8.70 18.11
C ILE A 50 -7.07 9.62 16.98
N LEU A 51 -6.99 9.10 15.76
CA LEU A 51 -7.43 9.77 14.55
C LEU A 51 -8.70 9.12 14.06
N ARG A 52 -9.68 9.92 13.64
CA ARG A 52 -10.91 9.39 13.05
C ARG A 52 -10.92 9.69 11.55
N VAL A 53 -10.70 8.66 10.75
CA VAL A 53 -10.61 8.76 9.29
C VAL A 53 -11.61 7.79 8.67
N LEU A 54 -12.41 8.27 7.71
CA LEU A 54 -13.39 7.47 6.95
C LEU A 54 -14.33 6.61 7.84
N ASN A 55 -14.84 7.18 8.93
CA ASN A 55 -15.70 6.53 9.94
C ASN A 55 -15.03 5.42 10.77
N THR A 56 -13.70 5.29 10.71
CA THR A 56 -12.93 4.32 11.50
C THR A 56 -11.94 5.02 12.43
N ASN A 57 -11.65 4.39 13.57
CA ASN A 57 -10.65 4.86 14.53
C ASN A 57 -9.28 4.30 14.14
N VAL A 58 -8.32 5.19 13.95
CA VAL A 58 -6.94 4.92 13.55
C VAL A 58 -6.02 5.26 14.73
N ASP A 59 -5.05 4.39 15.03
CA ASP A 59 -4.08 4.59 16.11
C ASP A 59 -2.93 5.48 15.65
N GLY A 60 -2.72 6.60 16.36
CA GLY A 60 -1.68 7.59 16.07
C GLY A 60 -0.26 7.12 16.37
N LYS A 61 -0.09 6.10 17.22
CA LYS A 61 1.23 5.59 17.60
C LYS A 61 1.93 4.84 16.47
N GLN A 62 1.18 4.30 15.53
CA GLN A 62 1.70 3.51 14.42
C GLN A 62 2.22 4.42 13.30
N LYS A 63 3.17 3.89 12.50
CA LYS A 63 3.57 4.56 11.26
C LYS A 63 2.38 4.64 10.31
N ILE A 64 2.32 5.71 9.52
CA ILE A 64 1.19 6.04 8.64
C ILE A 64 0.82 4.86 7.71
N MET A 65 1.82 4.19 7.14
CA MET A 65 1.61 3.05 6.24
C MET A 65 0.81 1.90 6.88
N PHE A 66 1.01 1.64 8.17
CA PHE A 66 0.28 0.61 8.91
C PHE A 66 -1.03 1.13 9.48
N ALA A 67 -1.03 2.38 9.96
CA ALA A 67 -2.20 3.04 10.52
C ALA A 67 -3.36 3.05 9.51
N LEU A 68 -3.10 3.38 8.24
CA LEU A 68 -4.13 3.38 7.18
C LEU A 68 -4.74 2.00 6.89
N THR A 69 -4.06 0.90 7.23
CA THR A 69 -4.60 -0.47 7.01
C THR A 69 -5.69 -0.87 7.99
N SER A 70 -5.88 -0.10 9.07
CA SER A 70 -7.03 -0.27 9.96
C SER A 70 -8.36 0.03 9.25
N ILE A 71 -8.32 0.84 8.20
CA ILE A 71 -9.48 1.17 7.38
C ILE A 71 -9.81 -0.02 6.47
N LYS A 72 -11.01 -0.58 6.61
CA LYS A 72 -11.49 -1.66 5.74
C LYS A 72 -11.46 -1.23 4.28
N GLY A 73 -10.86 -2.05 3.42
CA GLY A 73 -10.70 -1.75 1.99
C GLY A 73 -9.37 -1.10 1.63
N ILE A 74 -8.54 -0.72 2.62
CA ILE A 74 -7.17 -0.25 2.40
C ILE A 74 -6.19 -1.34 2.83
N GLY A 75 -5.31 -1.76 1.91
CA GLY A 75 -4.22 -2.68 2.18
C GLY A 75 -2.86 -1.97 2.24
N ARG A 76 -1.81 -2.70 2.63
CA ARG A 76 -0.43 -2.18 2.73
C ARG A 76 0.03 -1.51 1.42
N ARG A 77 -0.20 -2.16 0.27
CA ARG A 77 0.19 -1.60 -1.04
C ARG A 77 -0.55 -0.33 -1.39
N LEU A 78 -1.85 -0.27 -1.06
CA LEU A 78 -2.69 0.89 -1.37
C LEU A 78 -2.32 2.06 -0.46
N ALA A 79 -2.10 1.80 0.83
CA ALA A 79 -1.59 2.80 1.78
C ALA A 79 -0.28 3.44 1.28
N ASN A 80 0.68 2.63 0.81
CA ASN A 80 1.95 3.14 0.30
C ASN A 80 1.77 4.03 -0.94
N ILE A 81 0.90 3.65 -1.88
CA ILE A 81 0.65 4.48 -3.07
C ILE A 81 -0.05 5.77 -2.67
N VAL A 82 -1.04 5.70 -1.79
CA VAL A 82 -1.78 6.87 -1.32
C VAL A 82 -0.84 7.86 -0.61
N CYS A 83 0.05 7.40 0.28
CA CYS A 83 1.03 8.27 0.94
C CYS A 83 1.98 8.94 -0.06
N LYS A 84 2.46 8.18 -1.05
CA LYS A 84 3.32 8.70 -2.14
C LYS A 84 2.60 9.68 -3.08
N LYS A 85 1.27 9.63 -3.16
CA LYS A 85 0.48 10.54 -3.99
C LYS A 85 0.02 11.77 -3.22
N ALA A 86 -0.05 11.66 -1.89
CA ALA A 86 -0.33 12.77 -0.98
C ALA A 86 0.94 13.53 -0.57
N ASP A 87 2.11 13.13 -1.08
CA ASP A 87 3.42 13.66 -0.70
C ASP A 87 3.69 13.66 0.82
N VAL A 88 3.17 12.62 1.49
CA VAL A 88 3.37 12.39 2.92
C VAL A 88 4.54 11.42 3.12
N ASP A 89 5.47 11.79 3.99
CA ASP A 89 6.58 10.91 4.35
C ASP A 89 6.09 9.62 5.04
N MET A 90 6.70 8.50 4.67
CA MET A 90 6.30 7.16 5.14
C MET A 90 6.84 6.84 6.54
N ASN A 91 7.87 7.55 7.01
CA ASN A 91 8.50 7.31 8.31
C ASN A 91 7.84 8.07 9.45
N LYS A 92 7.15 9.18 9.14
CA LYS A 92 6.25 9.89 10.06
C LYS A 92 5.24 8.97 10.76
N ARG A 93 4.90 9.32 11.99
CA ARG A 93 3.81 8.66 12.74
C ARG A 93 2.47 9.22 12.33
N ALA A 94 1.42 8.42 12.46
CA ALA A 94 0.07 8.87 12.11
C ALA A 94 -0.37 10.04 12.99
N GLY A 95 -0.03 10.04 14.28
CA GLY A 95 -0.41 11.11 15.21
C GLY A 95 0.28 12.47 14.99
N GLU A 96 1.24 12.55 14.07
CA GLU A 96 1.94 13.78 13.68
C GLU A 96 1.34 14.41 12.41
N LEU A 97 0.29 13.80 11.83
CA LEU A 97 -0.35 14.30 10.61
C LEU A 97 -1.13 15.58 10.86
N SER A 98 -0.97 16.54 9.97
CA SER A 98 -1.82 17.72 9.90
C SER A 98 -3.22 17.39 9.36
N ALA A 99 -4.21 18.19 9.72
CA ALA A 99 -5.58 18.02 9.21
C ALA A 99 -5.65 18.09 7.68
N ALA A 100 -4.86 18.97 7.05
CA ALA A 100 -4.80 19.10 5.60
C ALA A 100 -4.23 17.84 4.91
N GLU A 101 -3.19 17.23 5.48
CA GLU A 101 -2.66 15.95 4.97
C GLU A 101 -3.71 14.83 5.08
N ILE A 102 -4.48 14.80 6.17
CA ILE A 102 -5.55 13.82 6.36
C ILE A 102 -6.64 13.99 5.28
N ASP A 103 -7.05 15.22 5.00
CA ASP A 103 -8.04 15.51 3.96
C ASP A 103 -7.54 15.10 2.57
N ASN A 104 -6.26 15.38 2.26
CA ASN A 104 -5.63 14.93 1.02
C ASN A 104 -5.63 13.40 0.89
N LEU A 105 -5.28 12.68 1.97
CA LEU A 105 -5.34 11.22 1.99
C LEU A 105 -6.78 10.71 1.75
N MET A 106 -7.79 11.36 2.36
CA MET A 106 -9.19 10.99 2.17
C MET A 106 -9.67 11.22 0.73
N THR A 107 -9.32 12.35 0.11
CA THR A 107 -9.73 12.65 -1.27
C THR A 107 -9.09 11.69 -2.26
N ILE A 108 -7.82 11.32 -2.07
CA ILE A 108 -7.12 10.33 -2.91
C ILE A 108 -7.77 8.95 -2.80
N VAL A 109 -8.16 8.55 -1.58
CA VAL A 109 -8.82 7.26 -1.34
C VAL A 109 -10.22 7.22 -1.95
N ALA A 110 -10.97 8.34 -1.91
CA ALA A 110 -12.29 8.44 -2.51
C ALA A 110 -12.23 8.38 -4.05
N ASN A 111 -11.26 9.09 -4.66
CA ASN A 111 -11.17 9.26 -6.11
C ASN A 111 -9.80 8.83 -6.69
N PRO A 112 -9.42 7.54 -6.60
CA PRO A 112 -8.07 7.10 -6.99
C PRO A 112 -7.76 7.29 -8.48
N LYS A 113 -8.78 7.28 -9.35
CA LYS A 113 -8.61 7.43 -10.80
C LYS A 113 -8.02 8.79 -11.18
N GLN A 114 -8.40 9.84 -10.45
CA GLN A 114 -7.93 11.21 -10.72
C GLN A 114 -6.42 11.33 -10.45
N TYR A 115 -5.90 10.56 -9.48
CA TYR A 115 -4.50 10.57 -9.06
C TYR A 115 -3.61 9.59 -9.84
N LYS A 116 -4.01 9.23 -11.06
CA LYS A 116 -3.27 8.33 -11.97
C LYS A 116 -3.05 6.92 -11.41
N ILE A 117 -3.98 6.41 -10.59
CA ILE A 117 -3.97 5.00 -10.16
C ILE A 117 -4.69 4.17 -11.23
N PRO A 118 -4.10 3.05 -11.70
CA PRO A 118 -4.69 2.27 -12.77
C PRO A 118 -5.91 1.46 -12.32
N ASP A 119 -6.84 1.22 -13.26
CA ASP A 119 -8.14 0.57 -13.00
C ASP A 119 -8.03 -0.84 -12.41
N TRP A 120 -6.97 -1.59 -12.74
CA TRP A 120 -6.73 -2.94 -12.21
C TRP A 120 -6.37 -2.94 -10.71
N PHE A 121 -6.03 -1.80 -10.13
CA PHE A 121 -5.66 -1.69 -8.73
C PHE A 121 -6.86 -1.50 -7.79
N LEU A 122 -8.02 -1.11 -8.33
CA LEU A 122 -9.20 -0.80 -7.54
C LEU A 122 -9.87 -2.09 -7.02
N ASN A 123 -10.45 -2.00 -5.83
CA ASN A 123 -11.10 -3.13 -5.15
C ASN A 123 -12.34 -3.65 -5.89
N ARG A 124 -13.16 -2.74 -6.46
CA ARG A 124 -14.41 -3.10 -7.15
C ARG A 124 -14.34 -2.70 -8.61
N GLN A 125 -13.94 -3.67 -9.43
CA GLN A 125 -13.83 -3.51 -10.87
C GLN A 125 -15.16 -3.89 -11.53
N LYS A 126 -15.64 -3.05 -12.46
CA LYS A 126 -16.85 -3.26 -13.27
C LYS A 126 -18.07 -3.70 -12.44
N ASP A 127 -18.65 -2.77 -11.68
CA ASP A 127 -19.87 -3.09 -10.91
C ASP A 127 -21.03 -3.49 -11.83
N TYR A 128 -21.89 -4.42 -11.39
CA TYR A 128 -22.97 -4.95 -12.24
C TYR A 128 -24.14 -3.98 -12.43
N LYS A 129 -24.30 -2.99 -11.54
CA LYS A 129 -25.32 -1.93 -11.67
C LYS A 129 -24.83 -0.83 -12.60
N ASP A 130 -23.68 -0.25 -12.26
CA ASP A 130 -23.22 1.01 -12.86
C ASP A 130 -22.14 0.80 -13.94
N GLY A 131 -21.54 -0.39 -14.04
CA GLY A 131 -20.42 -0.68 -14.94
C GLY A 131 -19.11 0.03 -14.60
N LYS A 132 -19.11 0.94 -13.61
CA LYS A 132 -17.98 1.77 -13.22
C LYS A 132 -16.97 1.01 -12.37
N TYR A 133 -15.73 1.49 -12.41
CA TYR A 133 -14.63 1.07 -11.54
C TYR A 133 -14.62 1.99 -10.32
N SER A 134 -14.70 1.42 -9.12
CA SER A 134 -14.73 2.19 -7.88
C SER A 134 -13.84 1.58 -6.81
N GLN A 135 -13.31 2.45 -5.97
CA GLN A 135 -12.68 2.06 -4.72
C GLN A 135 -13.71 2.19 -3.61
N VAL A 136 -14.04 1.06 -3.00
CA VAL A 136 -15.03 1.00 -1.91
C VAL A 136 -14.29 0.83 -0.60
N VAL A 137 -14.61 1.68 0.38
CA VAL A 137 -13.88 1.80 1.65
C VAL A 137 -14.86 1.83 2.82
N SER A 138 -14.37 1.42 4.00
CA SER A 138 -15.06 1.40 5.29
C SER A 138 -16.44 0.75 5.22
N ASN A 139 -17.49 1.48 5.59
CA ASN A 139 -18.85 0.95 5.71
C ASN A 139 -19.47 0.62 4.35
N ALA A 140 -19.10 1.35 3.30
CA ALA A 140 -19.61 1.11 1.96
C ALA A 140 -19.22 -0.29 1.44
N LEU A 141 -18.07 -0.81 1.88
CA LEU A 141 -17.60 -2.14 1.49
C LEU A 141 -18.49 -3.23 2.09
N ASP A 142 -18.83 -3.09 3.37
CA ASP A 142 -19.72 -4.04 4.04
C ASP A 142 -21.13 -4.02 3.44
N MET A 143 -21.64 -2.85 3.05
CA MET A 143 -22.96 -2.75 2.39
C MET A 143 -22.96 -3.41 1.01
N LYS A 144 -21.95 -3.13 0.18
CA LYS A 144 -21.84 -3.76 -1.15
C LYS A 144 -21.72 -5.28 -1.06
N LEU A 145 -20.98 -5.82 -0.07
CA LEU A 145 -20.91 -7.27 0.14
C LEU A 145 -22.25 -7.88 0.56
N ARG A 146 -23.05 -7.18 1.37
CA ARG A 146 -24.40 -7.64 1.73
C ARG A 146 -25.32 -7.67 0.52
N ASP A 147 -25.34 -6.60 -0.28
CA ASP A 147 -26.12 -6.52 -1.51
C ASP A 147 -25.76 -7.65 -2.49
N ASP A 148 -24.47 -7.94 -2.65
CA ASP A 148 -23.99 -9.00 -3.53
C ASP A 148 -24.47 -10.39 -3.07
N LEU A 149 -24.46 -10.64 -1.76
CA LEU A 149 -24.95 -11.89 -1.18
C LEU A 149 -26.47 -12.01 -1.27
N GLU A 150 -27.21 -10.94 -1.01
CA GLU A 150 -28.66 -10.94 -1.16
C GLU A 150 -29.09 -11.16 -2.60
N ARG A 151 -28.40 -10.54 -3.56
CA ARG A 151 -28.63 -10.79 -4.98
C ARG A 151 -28.44 -12.27 -5.32
N LEU A 152 -27.36 -12.89 -4.84
CA LEU A 152 -27.10 -14.32 -5.07
C LEU A 152 -28.15 -15.23 -4.43
N LYS A 153 -28.66 -14.86 -3.24
CA LYS A 153 -29.75 -15.57 -2.55
C LYS A 153 -31.06 -15.47 -3.32
N LYS A 154 -31.42 -14.28 -3.82
CA LYS A 154 -32.64 -14.04 -4.63
C LYS A 154 -32.63 -14.83 -5.95
N ILE A 155 -31.48 -14.90 -6.61
CA ILE A 155 -31.29 -15.68 -7.85
C ILE A 155 -31.38 -17.20 -7.59
N ARG A 156 -31.20 -17.66 -6.34
CA ARG A 156 -31.07 -19.08 -5.97
C ARG A 156 -29.91 -19.81 -6.67
N ASN A 157 -28.81 -19.09 -6.91
CA ASN A 157 -27.59 -19.71 -7.41
C ASN A 157 -26.99 -20.65 -6.35
N HIS A 158 -26.41 -21.78 -6.74
CA HIS A 158 -25.69 -22.70 -5.84
C HIS A 158 -24.68 -21.98 -4.91
N ARG A 159 -23.94 -20.97 -5.41
CA ARG A 159 -23.06 -20.14 -4.56
C ARG A 159 -23.85 -19.37 -3.49
N GLY A 160 -25.00 -18.81 -3.84
CA GLY A 160 -25.90 -18.09 -2.93
C GLY A 160 -26.52 -19.01 -1.88
N LEU A 161 -26.95 -20.21 -2.27
CA LEU A 161 -27.48 -21.23 -1.36
C LEU A 161 -26.42 -21.69 -0.36
N ARG A 162 -25.17 -21.91 -0.79
CA ARG A 162 -24.05 -22.22 0.11
C ARG A 162 -23.82 -21.11 1.15
N HIS A 163 -23.88 -19.85 0.74
CA HIS A 163 -23.78 -18.70 1.64
C HIS A 163 -24.97 -18.62 2.61
N TYR A 164 -26.17 -19.01 2.20
CA TYR A 164 -27.34 -19.10 3.07
C TYR A 164 -27.17 -20.19 4.13
N TRP A 165 -26.66 -21.37 3.76
CA TRP A 165 -26.37 -22.47 4.68
C TRP A 165 -25.07 -22.31 5.50
N GLY A 166 -24.29 -21.24 5.28
CA GLY A 166 -23.02 -21.00 5.98
C GLY A 166 -21.91 -22.00 5.61
N LEU A 167 -22.00 -22.64 4.45
CA LEU A 167 -21.01 -23.60 3.96
C LEU A 167 -19.93 -22.93 3.12
N ARG A 168 -18.77 -23.59 2.99
CA ARG A 168 -17.68 -23.16 2.12
C ARG A 168 -18.11 -23.15 0.66
N VAL A 169 -17.84 -22.04 -0.04
CA VAL A 169 -18.44 -21.77 -1.37
C VAL A 169 -17.57 -22.20 -2.55
N ARG A 170 -16.23 -22.19 -2.39
CA ARG A 170 -15.25 -22.42 -3.46
C ARG A 170 -15.05 -23.90 -3.85
N GLY A 171 -15.97 -24.79 -3.49
CA GLY A 171 -15.87 -26.23 -3.82
C GLY A 171 -14.84 -27.00 -2.99
N GLN A 172 -14.48 -26.48 -1.82
CA GLN A 172 -13.57 -27.17 -0.89
C GLN A 172 -14.20 -28.47 -0.38
N HIS A 173 -13.39 -29.53 -0.19
CA HIS A 173 -13.85 -30.80 0.39
C HIS A 173 -14.26 -30.62 1.85
N THR A 174 -15.55 -30.76 2.15
CA THR A 174 -16.13 -30.59 3.49
C THR A 174 -16.17 -31.87 4.33
N LYS A 175 -15.76 -33.03 3.77
CA LYS A 175 -15.70 -34.31 4.50
C LYS A 175 -14.66 -34.30 5.62
N THR A 176 -13.46 -33.78 5.33
CA THR A 176 -12.31 -33.76 6.23
C THR A 176 -12.03 -32.36 6.79
N THR A 177 -12.20 -31.31 5.98
CA THR A 177 -11.80 -29.95 6.36
C THR A 177 -12.99 -29.11 6.85
N GLY A 178 -12.74 -28.19 7.79
CA GLY A 178 -13.77 -27.26 8.29
C GLY A 178 -14.69 -27.83 9.37
N ARG A 179 -14.28 -28.92 10.02
CA ARG A 179 -14.93 -29.41 11.25
C ARG A 179 -14.71 -28.40 12.38
N ARG A 180 -15.77 -28.05 13.11
CA ARG A 180 -15.65 -27.23 14.32
C ARG A 180 -15.24 -28.15 15.49
N GLY A 181 -14.03 -27.93 15.99
CA GLY A 181 -13.41 -28.64 17.11
C GLY A 181 -11.89 -28.47 17.07
N LYS A 182 -11.24 -28.24 18.21
CA LYS A 182 -9.77 -28.23 18.30
C LYS A 182 -9.24 -29.60 17.85
N THR A 183 -8.08 -29.62 17.20
CA THR A 183 -7.30 -30.86 17.00
C THR A 183 -7.14 -31.57 18.34
N VAL A 184 -7.58 -32.82 18.44
CA VAL A 184 -7.18 -33.75 19.52
C VAL A 184 -5.72 -34.13 19.25
N GLY A 185 -4.80 -33.26 19.62
CA GLY A 185 -3.37 -33.43 19.39
C GLY A 185 -2.55 -32.43 20.20
N VAL A 186 -1.28 -32.79 20.45
CA VAL A 186 -0.37 -32.14 21.43
C VAL A 186 -0.39 -30.62 21.29
N SER A 187 -0.91 -29.96 22.32
CA SER A 187 -0.79 -28.51 22.47
C SER A 187 0.66 -28.18 22.86
N LYS A 188 1.38 -27.43 22.02
CA LYS A 188 2.57 -26.73 22.50
C LYS A 188 2.13 -25.55 23.39
N LYS A 189 2.74 -25.47 24.57
CA LYS A 189 2.53 -24.41 25.56
C LYS A 189 2.83 -23.05 24.91
N ARG A 190 1.93 -22.09 25.07
CA ARG A 190 2.21 -20.66 24.87
C ARG A 190 2.81 -20.10 26.15
#